data_AF-A0A3D2NLL0-F1
#
_entry.id   AF-A0A3D2NLL0-F1
#
_cell.length_a   1.000
_cell.length_b   1.000
_cell.length_c   1.000
_cell.angle_alpha   90.00
_cell.angle_beta   90.00
_cell.angle_gamma   90.00
#
_symmetry.space_group_name_H-M   'P 1'
#
loop_
_entity.id
_entity.type
_entity.pdbx_description
1 polymer ?
#
loop_
_entity_poly.entity_id
_entity_poly.type
_entity_poly.pdbx_seq_one_letter_code
_entity_poly.pdbx_strand_id
1 'polypeptide(L)'
;MKEFIPLSEVADILSVSKETLRRWDKSGKLESIRHPINNYRVYHSHDLKQFGQIGFMFDETTPEPAAAPEGVYTVAELFAGAGGLALGMEKAGLHCVLLNEVNREACATLRKNRPHWNVIEGDVATLDFHHLQGKIDVLTGGFPCQAFSYAGKKLGFEDARGTMFYEFARAVKEIKPLICVGENVRGLLSHDGGRTLQGMVSILDELGYEVLPPRVLKAIFHRVPQKRERLLVVGLRKDADLTFDLPKPHKEF
;
A
#
# COMPACT_ATOMS: atom_id res chain seq x y z
N MET A 1 18.45 6.30 20.89
CA MET A 1 17.02 6.69 20.94
C MET A 1 16.75 7.39 22.28
N LYS A 2 15.85 8.37 22.37
CA LYS A 2 15.57 9.08 23.64
C LYS A 2 14.89 8.11 24.63
N GLU A 3 15.29 8.17 25.90
CA GLU A 3 14.70 7.36 26.97
C GLU A 3 13.23 7.73 27.23
N PHE A 4 12.92 9.03 27.12
CA PHE A 4 11.60 9.60 27.32
C PHE A 4 11.07 10.24 26.04
N ILE A 5 9.84 9.89 25.66
CA ILE A 5 9.19 10.35 24.44
C ILE A 5 7.96 11.21 24.80
N PRO A 6 7.83 12.45 24.30
CA PRO A 6 6.68 13.32 24.57
C PRO A 6 5.35 12.76 24.03
N LEU A 7 4.23 13.15 24.66
CA LEU A 7 2.88 12.76 24.23
C LEU A 7 2.60 12.97 22.73
N SER A 8 3.08 14.07 22.15
CA SER A 8 2.91 14.33 20.72
C SER A 8 3.64 13.31 19.86
N GLU A 9 4.90 13.03 20.19
CA GLU A 9 5.74 12.10 19.44
C GLU A 9 5.21 10.66 19.59
N VAL A 10 4.73 10.27 20.77
CA VAL A 10 4.03 8.99 20.95
C VAL A 10 2.73 8.92 20.14
N ALA A 11 1.97 10.02 20.05
CA ALA A 11 0.74 10.05 19.28
C ALA A 11 1.02 9.85 17.79
N ASP A 12 2.10 10.44 17.30
CA ASP A 12 2.56 10.31 15.93
C ASP A 12 3.08 8.88 15.66
N ILE A 13 3.99 8.38 16.51
CA ILE A 13 4.55 7.01 16.45
C ILE A 13 3.44 5.95 16.44
N LEU A 14 2.48 6.04 17.38
CA LEU A 14 1.37 5.08 17.46
C LEU A 14 0.23 5.40 16.48
N SER A 15 0.33 6.52 15.75
CA SER A 15 -0.69 7.01 14.80
C SER A 15 -2.08 7.17 15.42
N VAL A 16 -2.15 7.42 16.72
CA VAL A 16 -3.41 7.67 17.46
C VAL A 16 -3.58 9.16 17.74
N SER A 17 -4.74 9.57 18.24
CA SER A 17 -4.91 10.94 18.72
C SER A 17 -4.24 11.10 20.10
N LYS A 18 -3.82 12.33 20.44
CA LYS A 18 -3.38 12.64 21.82
C LYS A 18 -4.46 12.30 22.85
N GLU A 19 -5.74 12.38 22.46
CA GLU A 19 -6.87 12.01 23.32
C GLU A 19 -6.97 10.50 23.53
N THR A 20 -6.68 9.69 22.51
CA THR A 20 -6.58 8.23 22.64
C THR A 20 -5.48 7.85 23.63
N LEU A 21 -4.32 8.50 23.57
CA LEU A 21 -3.24 8.27 24.54
C LEU A 21 -3.63 8.67 25.97
N ARG A 22 -4.36 9.79 26.13
CA ARG A 22 -4.90 10.19 27.44
C ARG A 22 -5.89 9.16 27.99
N ARG A 23 -6.70 8.53 27.13
CA ARG A 23 -7.59 7.43 27.55
C ARG A 23 -6.80 6.20 27.96
N TRP A 24 -5.73 5.86 27.24
CA TRP A 24 -4.86 4.72 27.59
C TRP A 24 -4.11 4.93 28.90
N ASP A 25 -3.67 6.16 29.17
CA ASP A 25 -3.09 6.56 30.45
C ASP A 25 -4.09 6.39 31.59
N LYS A 26 -5.35 6.84 31.40
CA LYS A 26 -6.42 6.64 32.39
C LYS A 26 -6.81 5.18 32.59
N SER A 27 -6.68 4.34 31.56
CA SER A 27 -7.05 2.93 31.61
C SER A 27 -5.88 2.01 32.01
N GLY A 28 -4.69 2.55 32.30
CA GLY A 28 -3.48 1.78 32.59
C GLY A 28 -2.91 1.00 31.40
N LYS A 29 -3.36 1.28 30.16
CA LYS A 29 -2.87 0.58 28.96
C LYS A 29 -1.49 1.10 28.52
N LEU A 30 -1.21 2.37 28.76
CA LEU A 30 0.10 2.98 28.54
C LEU A 30 0.24 4.14 29.52
N GLU A 31 1.01 3.92 30.58
CA GLU A 31 1.16 4.89 31.67
C GLU A 31 2.16 5.97 31.30
N SER A 32 1.80 7.22 31.58
CA SER A 32 2.70 8.35 31.41
C SER A 32 3.40 8.69 32.72
N ILE A 33 4.62 9.20 32.59
CA ILE A 33 5.40 9.73 33.70
C ILE A 33 5.64 11.23 33.52
N ARG A 34 6.07 11.87 34.60
CA ARG A 34 6.51 13.26 34.59
C ARG A 34 8.00 13.31 34.37
N HIS A 35 8.43 13.97 33.29
CA HIS A 35 9.85 14.11 33.00
C HIS A 35 10.56 14.86 34.13
N PRO A 36 11.70 14.36 34.66
CA PRO A 36 12.30 14.87 35.89
C PRO A 36 12.76 16.34 35.81
N ILE A 37 13.10 16.81 34.60
CA ILE A 37 13.66 18.17 34.40
C ILE A 37 12.60 19.23 34.11
N ASN A 38 11.56 18.90 33.33
CA ASN A 38 10.63 19.90 32.78
C ASN A 38 9.16 19.58 33.09
N ASN A 39 8.90 18.50 33.86
CA ASN A 39 7.58 18.06 34.31
C ASN A 39 6.55 17.79 33.18
N TYR A 40 7.01 17.73 31.92
CA TYR A 40 6.17 17.35 30.80
C TYR A 40 5.76 15.90 30.91
N ARG A 41 4.58 15.61 30.38
CA ARG A 41 4.08 14.24 30.25
C ARG A 41 4.88 13.53 29.15
N VAL A 42 5.58 12.48 29.55
CA VAL A 42 6.40 11.65 28.67
C VAL A 42 6.09 10.17 28.92
N TYR A 43 6.50 9.33 27.98
CA TYR A 43 6.39 7.88 28.05
C TYR A 43 7.77 7.26 27.95
N HIS A 44 8.03 6.17 28.68
CA HIS A 44 9.25 5.43 28.48
C HIS A 44 9.23 4.76 27.11
N SER A 45 10.35 4.85 26.40
CA SER A 45 10.48 4.21 25.09
C SER A 45 10.34 2.68 25.18
N HIS A 46 10.69 2.05 26.32
CA HIS A 46 10.50 0.62 26.54
C HIS A 46 9.02 0.20 26.55
N ASP A 47 8.15 1.00 27.17
CA ASP A 47 6.71 0.70 27.27
C ASP A 47 6.02 0.71 25.91
N LEU A 48 6.64 1.34 24.91
CA LEU A 48 6.15 1.36 23.55
C LEU A 48 6.37 0.03 22.82
N LYS A 49 7.30 -0.83 23.27
CA LYS A 49 7.56 -2.16 22.69
C LYS A 49 6.34 -3.07 22.73
N GLN A 50 5.45 -2.89 23.71
CA GLN A 50 4.22 -3.68 23.85
C GLN A 50 3.26 -3.50 22.66
N PHE A 51 3.42 -2.40 21.91
CA PHE A 51 2.65 -2.16 20.70
C PHE A 51 3.40 -2.81 19.52
N GLY A 52 2.99 -4.00 19.11
CA GLY A 52 3.61 -4.76 18.02
C GLY A 52 3.72 -4.01 16.68
N GLN A 53 2.99 -2.90 16.50
CA GLN A 53 3.10 -2.01 15.35
C GLN A 53 4.40 -1.20 15.30
N ILE A 54 5.10 -1.06 16.43
CA ILE A 54 6.32 -0.25 16.59
C ILE A 54 7.44 -1.01 17.31
N GLY A 55 7.24 -2.29 17.63
CA GLY A 55 8.26 -3.17 18.20
C GLY A 55 9.57 -3.12 17.39
N PHE A 56 9.45 -3.06 16.06
CA PHE A 56 10.58 -2.92 15.13
C PHE A 56 11.46 -1.69 15.40
N MET A 57 10.93 -0.60 15.97
CA MET A 57 11.73 0.60 16.28
C MET A 57 12.85 0.25 17.26
N PHE A 58 12.63 -0.78 18.08
CA PHE A 58 13.49 -1.22 19.16
C PHE A 58 14.35 -2.44 18.85
N ASP A 59 14.13 -3.11 17.71
CA ASP A 59 14.93 -4.24 17.23
C ASP A 59 16.17 -3.72 16.52
N GLU A 60 17.35 -4.34 16.64
CA GLU A 60 18.54 -3.95 15.87
C GLU A 60 18.43 -4.35 14.38
N THR A 61 17.57 -3.68 13.63
CA THR A 61 17.48 -3.88 12.17
C THR A 61 18.51 -3.02 11.44
N THR A 62 19.38 -3.68 10.68
CA THR A 62 20.17 -3.08 9.61
C THR A 62 19.23 -2.64 8.49
N PRO A 63 19.37 -1.42 7.93
CA PRO A 63 18.62 -1.04 6.75
C PRO A 63 18.97 -2.02 5.62
N GLU A 64 17.96 -2.58 4.97
CA GLU A 64 18.18 -3.29 3.71
C GLU A 64 18.71 -2.28 2.69
N PRO A 65 19.88 -2.53 2.08
CA PRO A 65 20.32 -1.71 0.97
C PRO A 65 19.27 -1.82 -0.14
N ALA A 66 18.99 -0.70 -0.81
CA ALA A 66 18.22 -0.72 -2.04
C ALA A 66 19.01 -1.56 -3.05
N ALA A 67 18.62 -2.82 -3.23
CA ALA A 67 19.21 -3.68 -4.24
C ALA A 67 18.78 -3.16 -5.62
N ALA A 68 19.74 -2.95 -6.50
CA ALA A 68 19.43 -2.71 -7.90
C ALA A 68 18.79 -3.99 -8.48
N PRO A 69 17.82 -3.88 -9.39
CA PRO A 69 17.23 -5.06 -10.02
C PRO A 69 18.30 -5.82 -10.82
N GLU A 70 18.25 -7.15 -10.76
CA GLU A 70 19.17 -8.04 -11.49
C GLU A 70 18.92 -8.05 -13.01
N GLY A 71 17.85 -7.40 -13.47
CA GLY A 71 17.44 -7.33 -14.87
C GLY A 71 16.55 -6.12 -15.16
N VAL A 72 16.06 -6.09 -16.40
CA VAL A 72 15.13 -5.06 -16.87
C VAL A 72 13.71 -5.54 -16.58
N TYR A 73 13.04 -4.90 -15.64
CA TYR A 73 11.65 -5.21 -15.30
C TYR A 73 10.73 -4.06 -15.71
N THR A 74 9.56 -4.42 -16.18
CA THR A 74 8.57 -3.54 -16.80
C THR A 74 7.33 -3.38 -15.93
N VAL A 75 6.76 -2.18 -15.95
CA VAL A 75 5.63 -1.80 -15.12
C VAL A 75 4.52 -1.17 -15.95
N ALA A 76 3.30 -1.63 -15.72
CA ALA A 76 2.09 -0.91 -16.09
C ALA A 76 1.40 -0.40 -14.82
N GLU A 77 0.87 0.82 -14.86
CA GLU A 77 0.09 1.42 -13.77
C GLU A 77 -1.29 1.84 -14.25
N LEU A 78 -2.32 1.44 -13.51
CA LEU A 78 -3.70 1.89 -13.71
C LEU A 78 -4.09 2.85 -12.61
N PHE A 79 -5.00 3.79 -12.89
CA PHE A 79 -5.42 4.82 -11.93
C PHE A 79 -4.22 5.63 -11.41
N ALA A 80 -3.32 6.02 -12.33
CA ALA A 80 -1.99 6.51 -11.99
C ALA A 80 -2.00 7.83 -11.20
N GLY A 81 -3.07 8.62 -11.30
CA GLY A 81 -3.15 9.96 -10.76
C GLY A 81 -1.93 10.79 -11.18
N ALA A 82 -1.25 11.40 -10.21
CA ALA A 82 -0.03 12.16 -10.46
C ALA A 82 1.26 11.31 -10.59
N GLY A 83 1.15 9.97 -10.56
CA GLY A 83 2.26 9.03 -10.82
C GLY A 83 3.13 8.74 -9.60
N GLY A 84 2.57 8.82 -8.39
CA GLY A 84 3.34 8.61 -7.16
C GLY A 84 3.92 7.19 -7.04
N LEU A 85 3.14 6.17 -7.42
CA LEU A 85 3.57 4.78 -7.38
C LEU A 85 4.56 4.47 -8.52
N ALA A 86 4.25 4.92 -9.74
CA ALA A 86 5.13 4.81 -10.91
C ALA A 86 6.50 5.45 -10.65
N LEU A 87 6.53 6.62 -10.00
CA LEU A 87 7.78 7.27 -9.62
C LEU A 87 8.58 6.44 -8.61
N GLY A 88 7.90 5.75 -7.69
CA GLY A 88 8.53 4.81 -6.78
C GLY A 88 9.16 3.63 -7.51
N MET A 89 8.45 3.05 -8.48
CA MET A 89 8.93 1.96 -9.32
C MET A 89 10.13 2.37 -10.18
N GLU A 90 10.06 3.54 -10.84
CA GLU A 90 11.16 4.11 -11.62
C GLU A 90 12.41 4.33 -10.75
N LYS A 91 12.23 4.87 -9.54
CA LYS A 91 13.35 5.06 -8.59
C LYS A 91 13.95 3.74 -8.09
N ALA A 92 13.17 2.67 -8.07
CA ALA A 92 13.66 1.33 -7.78
C ALA A 92 14.34 0.66 -8.99
N GLY A 93 14.44 1.34 -10.13
CA GLY A 93 15.12 0.86 -11.34
C GLY A 93 14.20 0.10 -12.31
N LEU A 94 12.88 0.12 -12.10
CA LEU A 94 11.92 -0.52 -13.00
C LEU A 94 11.47 0.45 -14.12
N HIS A 95 11.03 -0.09 -15.25
CA HIS A 95 10.63 0.69 -16.42
C HIS A 95 9.12 0.80 -16.52
N CYS A 96 8.58 1.99 -16.27
CA CYS A 96 7.15 2.28 -16.48
C CYS A 96 6.84 2.42 -17.98
N VAL A 97 6.23 1.40 -18.57
CA VAL A 97 5.95 1.33 -20.02
C VAL A 97 4.53 1.74 -20.39
N LEU A 98 3.62 1.81 -19.41
CA LEU A 98 2.25 2.31 -19.59
C LEU A 98 1.68 2.85 -18.28
N LEU A 99 1.08 4.03 -18.34
CA LEU A 99 0.29 4.60 -17.24
C LEU A 99 -1.08 4.98 -17.77
N ASN A 100 -2.15 4.44 -17.19
CA ASN A 100 -3.51 4.85 -17.49
C ASN A 100 -4.07 5.77 -16.39
N GLU A 101 -4.69 6.87 -16.82
CA GLU A 101 -5.39 7.81 -15.95
C GLU A 101 -6.55 8.49 -16.69
N VAL A 102 -7.68 8.68 -16.02
CA VAL A 102 -8.89 9.28 -16.61
C VAL A 102 -8.91 10.80 -16.46
N ASN A 103 -8.26 11.34 -15.42
CA ASN A 103 -8.21 12.76 -15.12
C ASN A 103 -7.18 13.47 -16.02
N ARG A 104 -7.68 14.36 -16.88
CA ARG A 104 -6.87 15.16 -17.82
C ARG A 104 -5.74 15.96 -17.16
N GLU A 105 -5.97 16.56 -15.99
CA GLU A 105 -4.96 17.37 -15.29
C GLU A 105 -3.84 16.50 -14.71
N ALA A 106 -4.21 15.31 -14.21
CA ALA A 106 -3.27 14.31 -13.76
C ALA A 106 -2.41 13.79 -14.94
N CYS A 107 -3.03 13.48 -16.08
CA CYS A 107 -2.32 13.13 -17.32
C CYS A 107 -1.36 14.24 -17.80
N ALA A 108 -1.79 15.50 -17.76
CA ALA A 108 -0.94 16.64 -18.08
C ALA A 108 0.27 16.73 -17.12
N THR A 109 0.05 16.47 -15.84
CA THR A 109 1.12 16.41 -14.82
C THR A 109 2.12 15.30 -15.11
N LEU A 110 1.64 14.09 -15.43
CA LEU A 110 2.49 12.95 -15.80
C LEU A 110 3.38 13.28 -17.01
N ARG A 111 2.76 13.72 -18.13
CA ARG A 111 3.49 14.04 -19.37
C ARG A 111 4.50 15.17 -19.20
N LYS A 112 4.18 16.17 -18.36
CA LYS A 112 5.10 17.27 -18.05
C LYS A 112 6.32 16.81 -17.26
N ASN A 113 6.13 15.96 -16.26
CA ASN A 113 7.21 15.54 -15.36
C ASN A 113 8.02 14.36 -15.91
N ARG A 114 7.42 13.54 -16.79
CA ARG A 114 8.01 12.35 -17.40
C ARG A 114 7.57 12.23 -18.86
N PRO A 115 8.16 13.02 -19.77
CA PRO A 115 7.79 13.00 -21.20
C PRO A 115 8.01 11.65 -21.89
N HIS A 116 8.86 10.79 -21.34
CA HIS A 116 9.13 9.44 -21.85
C HIS A 116 8.13 8.39 -21.38
N TRP A 117 7.27 8.70 -20.40
CA TRP A 117 6.22 7.79 -19.96
C TRP A 117 5.07 7.76 -20.98
N ASN A 118 4.63 6.56 -21.33
CA ASN A 118 3.47 6.36 -22.19
C ASN A 118 2.18 6.53 -21.38
N VAL A 119 1.60 7.73 -21.43
CA VAL A 119 0.38 8.08 -20.68
C VAL A 119 -0.86 7.90 -21.56
N ILE A 120 -1.66 6.89 -21.24
CA ILE A 120 -2.95 6.60 -21.87
C ILE A 120 -4.06 7.29 -21.07
N GLU A 121 -4.50 8.43 -21.59
CA GLU A 121 -5.60 9.20 -21.02
C GLU A 121 -6.95 8.61 -21.45
N GLY A 122 -7.75 8.15 -20.49
CA GLY A 122 -9.05 7.56 -20.77
C GLY A 122 -9.57 6.65 -19.68
N ASP A 123 -10.82 6.24 -19.84
CA ASP A 123 -11.46 5.28 -18.95
C ASP A 123 -10.84 3.88 -19.14
N VAL A 124 -10.30 3.33 -18.05
CA VAL A 124 -9.71 1.99 -17.99
C VAL A 124 -10.65 0.91 -18.54
N ALA A 125 -11.97 1.07 -18.37
CA ALA A 125 -12.98 0.11 -18.83
C ALA A 125 -13.04 -0.02 -20.36
N THR A 126 -12.53 0.97 -21.09
CA THR A 126 -12.53 1.00 -22.56
C THR A 126 -11.23 0.49 -23.17
N LEU A 127 -10.21 0.22 -22.34
CA LEU A 127 -8.89 -0.18 -22.80
C LEU A 127 -8.77 -1.70 -22.93
N ASP A 128 -8.13 -2.16 -24.00
CA ASP A 128 -7.74 -3.55 -24.21
C ASP A 128 -6.26 -3.74 -23.84
N PHE A 129 -5.97 -4.67 -22.92
CA PHE A 129 -4.61 -4.92 -22.44
C PHE A 129 -3.99 -6.22 -22.97
N HIS A 130 -4.66 -6.99 -23.84
CA HIS A 130 -4.11 -8.23 -24.38
C HIS A 130 -2.77 -8.03 -25.12
N HIS A 131 -2.57 -6.87 -25.74
CA HIS A 131 -1.33 -6.52 -26.42
C HIS A 131 -0.10 -6.43 -25.48
N LEU A 132 -0.32 -6.33 -24.17
CA LEU A 132 0.70 -6.32 -23.10
C LEU A 132 0.95 -7.71 -22.50
N GLN A 133 0.21 -8.74 -22.91
CA GLN A 133 0.33 -10.07 -22.33
C GLN A 133 1.77 -10.58 -22.41
N GLY A 134 2.34 -10.97 -21.26
CA GLY A 134 3.73 -11.45 -21.16
C GLY A 134 4.81 -10.38 -21.35
N LYS A 135 4.45 -9.09 -21.36
CA LYS A 135 5.39 -7.97 -21.50
C LYS A 135 5.48 -7.07 -20.27
N ILE A 136 4.71 -7.37 -19.23
CA ILE A 136 4.64 -6.59 -17.99
C ILE A 136 5.00 -7.52 -16.84
N ASP A 137 6.02 -7.13 -16.07
CA ASP A 137 6.42 -7.87 -14.89
C ASP A 137 5.57 -7.47 -13.68
N VAL A 138 5.31 -6.17 -13.52
CA VAL A 138 4.52 -5.65 -12.40
C VAL A 138 3.35 -4.81 -12.90
N LEU A 139 2.12 -5.18 -12.53
CA LEU A 139 0.94 -4.33 -12.70
C LEU A 139 0.60 -3.67 -11.38
N THR A 140 0.42 -2.35 -11.38
CA THR A 140 0.05 -1.61 -10.18
C THR A 140 -1.24 -0.83 -10.36
N GLY A 141 -1.97 -0.55 -9.28
CA GLY A 141 -3.13 0.32 -9.35
C GLY A 141 -3.70 0.79 -8.01
N GLY A 142 -3.95 2.09 -7.92
CA GLY A 142 -4.62 2.75 -6.78
C GLY A 142 -6.11 2.97 -7.05
N PHE A 143 -6.89 1.90 -7.14
CA PHE A 143 -8.30 1.99 -7.53
C PHE A 143 -9.19 2.60 -6.42
N PRO A 144 -10.24 3.36 -6.77
CA PRO A 144 -11.21 3.87 -5.80
C PRO A 144 -11.86 2.78 -4.95
N CYS A 145 -12.07 3.06 -3.67
CA CYS A 145 -12.75 2.14 -2.74
C CYS A 145 -14.26 2.11 -3.04
N GLN A 146 -14.75 1.02 -3.64
CA GLN A 146 -16.16 0.80 -3.94
C GLN A 146 -16.64 -0.54 -3.34
N ALA A 147 -17.91 -0.60 -2.95
CA ALA A 147 -18.55 -1.83 -2.49
C ALA A 147 -18.93 -2.72 -3.68
N PHE A 148 -18.84 -4.05 -3.52
CA PHE A 148 -19.36 -5.00 -4.51
C PHE A 148 -20.89 -5.11 -4.40
N SER A 149 -21.57 -5.34 -5.53
CA SER A 149 -22.99 -5.66 -5.53
C SER A 149 -23.16 -7.14 -5.17
N TYR A 150 -23.60 -7.43 -3.94
CA TYR A 150 -23.85 -8.79 -3.46
C TYR A 150 -25.16 -9.37 -4.02
N ALA A 151 -25.27 -9.50 -5.35
CA ALA A 151 -26.38 -10.19 -5.99
C ALA A 151 -26.16 -11.71 -5.94
N GLY A 152 -26.28 -12.30 -4.74
CA GLY A 152 -26.45 -13.75 -4.56
C GLY A 152 -25.17 -14.59 -4.44
N LYS A 153 -24.66 -14.73 -3.20
CA LYS A 153 -23.84 -15.85 -2.69
C LYS A 153 -22.53 -16.22 -3.42
N LYS A 154 -21.98 -15.43 -4.36
CA LYS A 154 -20.93 -15.95 -5.25
C LYS A 154 -19.53 -15.32 -5.27
N LEU A 155 -19.08 -14.39 -4.42
CA LEU A 155 -17.66 -13.93 -4.26
C LEU A 155 -16.72 -13.95 -5.50
N GLY A 156 -17.26 -13.84 -6.71
CA GLY A 156 -16.56 -14.22 -7.92
C GLY A 156 -16.26 -13.00 -8.78
N PHE A 157 -15.45 -13.17 -9.82
CA PHE A 157 -15.09 -12.08 -10.72
C PHE A 157 -16.32 -11.32 -11.27
N GLU A 158 -17.42 -12.02 -11.56
CA GLU A 158 -18.67 -11.42 -12.05
C GLU A 158 -19.39 -10.53 -11.03
N ASP A 159 -19.15 -10.73 -9.72
CA ASP A 159 -19.75 -9.93 -8.64
C ASP A 159 -19.06 -8.57 -8.47
N ALA A 160 -17.85 -8.43 -9.01
CA ALA A 160 -17.11 -7.18 -9.00
C ALA A 160 -17.49 -6.25 -10.17
N ARG A 161 -18.28 -6.72 -11.15
CA ARG A 161 -18.64 -5.93 -12.34
C ARG A 161 -19.19 -4.55 -11.98
N GLY A 162 -18.77 -3.55 -12.74
CA GLY A 162 -19.12 -2.15 -12.51
C GLY A 162 -18.28 -1.46 -11.42
N THR A 163 -17.31 -2.15 -10.81
CA THR A 163 -16.34 -1.54 -9.89
C THR A 163 -14.99 -1.33 -10.56
N MET A 164 -14.21 -0.37 -10.06
CA MET A 164 -12.83 -0.15 -10.54
C MET A 164 -11.87 -1.28 -10.16
N PHE A 165 -12.17 -2.05 -9.11
CA PHE A 165 -11.41 -3.26 -8.81
C PHE A 165 -11.60 -4.33 -9.89
N TYR A 166 -12.81 -4.46 -10.45
CA TYR A 166 -13.05 -5.38 -11.57
C TYR A 166 -12.19 -5.03 -12.77
N GLU A 167 -12.07 -3.75 -13.11
CA GLU A 167 -11.21 -3.32 -14.22
C GLU A 167 -9.72 -3.58 -13.94
N PHE A 168 -9.28 -3.42 -12.69
CA PHE A 168 -7.94 -3.83 -12.28
C PHE A 168 -7.74 -5.35 -12.47
N ALA A 169 -8.67 -6.16 -11.98
CA ALA A 169 -8.61 -7.61 -12.11
C ALA A 169 -8.75 -8.09 -13.56
N ARG A 170 -9.51 -7.38 -14.41
CA ARG A 170 -9.57 -7.59 -15.86
C ARG A 170 -8.20 -7.36 -16.48
N ALA A 171 -7.53 -6.26 -16.16
CA ALA A 171 -6.18 -6.02 -16.61
C ALA A 171 -5.19 -7.09 -16.11
N VAL A 172 -5.29 -7.55 -14.85
CA VAL A 172 -4.50 -8.69 -14.35
C VAL A 172 -4.72 -9.93 -15.22
N LYS A 173 -5.97 -10.26 -15.56
CA LYS A 173 -6.33 -11.40 -16.39
C LYS A 173 -5.78 -11.31 -17.82
N GLU A 174 -5.86 -10.13 -18.43
CA GLU A 174 -5.43 -9.89 -19.81
C GLU A 174 -3.90 -9.80 -19.93
N ILE A 175 -3.25 -9.08 -19.01
CA ILE A 175 -1.80 -8.83 -19.02
C ILE A 175 -1.02 -10.04 -18.49
N LYS A 176 -1.59 -10.74 -17.49
CA LYS A 176 -0.93 -11.83 -16.74
C LYS A 176 0.46 -11.44 -16.19
N PRO A 177 0.60 -10.33 -15.44
CA PRO A 177 1.88 -9.90 -14.90
C PRO A 177 2.48 -10.93 -13.92
N LEU A 178 3.78 -10.87 -13.63
CA LEU A 178 4.39 -11.68 -12.58
C LEU A 178 3.86 -11.28 -11.19
N ILE A 179 3.71 -9.98 -10.96
CA ILE A 179 3.26 -9.40 -9.70
C ILE A 179 2.14 -8.39 -9.98
N CYS A 180 1.08 -8.40 -9.18
CA CYS A 180 0.09 -7.33 -9.15
C CYS A 180 0.04 -6.65 -7.78
N VAL A 181 -0.02 -5.32 -7.76
CA VAL A 181 -0.04 -4.52 -6.52
C VAL A 181 -1.22 -3.55 -6.54
N GLY A 182 -2.21 -3.84 -5.70
CA GLY A 182 -3.32 -2.94 -5.41
C GLY A 182 -3.02 -2.04 -4.20
N GLU A 183 -3.26 -0.74 -4.32
CA GLU A 183 -3.27 0.19 -3.20
C GLU A 183 -4.70 0.59 -2.85
N ASN A 184 -4.99 0.69 -1.55
CA ASN A 184 -6.24 1.25 -1.08
C ASN A 184 -6.14 1.92 0.28
N VAL A 185 -7.23 2.54 0.73
CA VAL A 185 -7.32 3.11 2.07
C VAL A 185 -7.38 2.01 3.13
N ARG A 186 -6.85 2.29 4.34
CA ARG A 186 -6.95 1.39 5.50
C ARG A 186 -8.38 0.90 5.78
N GLY A 187 -9.38 1.74 5.52
CA GLY A 187 -10.79 1.43 5.76
C GLY A 187 -11.28 0.18 5.04
N LEU A 188 -10.64 -0.23 3.95
CA LEU A 188 -11.00 -1.44 3.20
C LEU A 188 -10.87 -2.72 4.04
N LEU A 189 -9.99 -2.76 5.04
CA LEU A 189 -9.85 -3.91 5.96
C LEU A 189 -11.16 -4.28 6.66
N SER A 190 -11.95 -3.28 7.02
CA SER A 190 -13.21 -3.45 7.76
C SER A 190 -14.44 -3.20 6.89
N HIS A 191 -14.26 -2.83 5.63
CA HIS A 191 -15.35 -2.50 4.73
C HIS A 191 -16.25 -3.72 4.52
N ASP A 192 -17.56 -3.51 4.66
CA ASP A 192 -18.56 -4.58 4.62
C ASP A 192 -18.24 -5.79 5.52
N GLY A 193 -17.69 -5.53 6.71
CA GLY A 193 -17.27 -6.57 7.65
C GLY A 193 -16.07 -7.41 7.15
N GLY A 194 -15.26 -6.86 6.24
CA GLY A 194 -14.10 -7.52 5.64
C GLY A 194 -14.42 -8.32 4.37
N ARG A 195 -15.71 -8.46 4.00
CA ARG A 195 -16.13 -9.24 2.83
C ARG A 195 -15.62 -8.66 1.51
N THR A 196 -15.47 -7.35 1.42
CA THR A 196 -14.97 -6.70 0.20
C THR A 196 -13.51 -7.11 -0.04
N LEU A 197 -12.64 -7.00 0.96
CA LEU A 197 -11.24 -7.43 0.80
C LEU A 197 -11.12 -8.93 0.53
N GLN A 198 -11.93 -9.76 1.21
CA GLN A 198 -11.96 -11.20 0.95
C GLN A 198 -12.38 -11.52 -0.48
N GLY A 199 -13.39 -10.83 -1.03
CA GLY A 199 -13.77 -10.97 -2.42
C GLY A 199 -12.65 -10.59 -3.39
N MET A 200 -11.94 -9.49 -3.12
CA MET A 200 -10.78 -9.09 -3.93
C MET A 200 -9.69 -10.16 -3.95
N VAL A 201 -9.35 -10.70 -2.78
CA VAL A 201 -8.37 -11.78 -2.63
C VAL A 201 -8.81 -13.03 -3.40
N SER A 202 -10.09 -13.44 -3.24
CA SER A 202 -10.65 -14.61 -3.91
C SER A 202 -10.61 -14.48 -5.44
N ILE A 203 -10.93 -13.29 -5.96
CA ILE A 203 -10.88 -13.00 -7.39
C ILE A 203 -9.45 -13.12 -7.94
N LEU A 204 -8.46 -12.53 -7.26
CA LEU A 204 -7.07 -12.65 -7.69
C LEU A 204 -6.57 -14.11 -7.61
N ASP A 205 -7.01 -14.85 -6.60
CA ASP A 205 -6.72 -16.28 -6.45
C ASP A 205 -7.26 -17.12 -7.61
N GLU A 206 -8.50 -16.87 -8.02
CA GLU A 206 -9.16 -17.47 -9.20
C GLU A 206 -8.45 -17.12 -10.51
N LEU A 207 -7.82 -15.93 -10.59
CA LEU A 207 -7.00 -15.51 -11.73
C LEU A 207 -5.60 -16.13 -11.74
N GLY A 208 -5.25 -16.96 -10.75
CA GLY A 208 -3.97 -17.65 -10.67
C GLY A 208 -2.89 -16.89 -9.89
N TYR A 209 -3.28 -16.00 -8.96
CA TYR A 209 -2.35 -15.24 -8.12
C TYR A 209 -2.46 -15.64 -6.66
N GLU A 210 -1.33 -15.98 -6.03
CA GLU A 210 -1.24 -16.09 -4.58
C GLU A 210 -1.20 -14.68 -3.98
N VAL A 211 -2.23 -14.32 -3.23
CA VAL A 211 -2.31 -13.01 -2.57
C VAL A 211 -1.69 -13.11 -1.18
N LEU A 212 -0.62 -12.37 -0.96
CA LEU A 212 0.00 -12.24 0.35
C LEU A 212 -0.98 -11.63 1.35
N PRO A 213 -0.88 -11.92 2.66
CA PRO A 213 -1.72 -11.29 3.67
C PRO A 213 -1.73 -9.78 3.49
N PRO A 214 -2.88 -9.12 3.25
CA PRO A 214 -2.93 -7.68 3.02
C PRO A 214 -2.37 -6.90 4.22
N ARG A 215 -1.55 -5.88 3.95
CA ARG A 215 -0.85 -5.13 5.01
C ARG A 215 -1.07 -3.65 4.90
N VAL A 216 -1.31 -3.03 6.05
CA VAL A 216 -1.32 -1.57 6.17
C VAL A 216 0.09 -1.09 6.45
N LEU A 217 0.64 -0.32 5.52
CA LEU A 217 1.90 0.40 5.68
C LEU A 217 1.63 1.84 6.10
N LYS A 218 2.56 2.40 6.88
CA LYS A 218 2.50 3.79 7.34
C LYS A 218 3.68 4.56 6.78
N ALA A 219 3.40 5.67 6.08
CA ALA A 219 4.43 6.47 5.44
C ALA A 219 5.50 6.98 6.43
N ILE A 220 5.11 7.27 7.69
CA ILE A 220 6.02 7.64 8.78
C ILE A 220 7.13 6.62 9.05
N PHE A 221 6.90 5.34 8.72
CA PHE A 221 7.89 4.27 8.90
C PHE A 221 8.71 4.03 7.63
N HIS A 222 8.53 4.85 6.60
CA HIS A 222 9.26 4.76 5.34
C HIS A 222 9.81 6.14 4.94
N ARG A 223 10.35 6.89 5.91
CA ARG A 223 11.05 8.19 5.72
C ARG A 223 10.21 9.29 5.09
N VAL A 224 8.89 9.24 5.32
CA VAL A 224 7.97 10.30 4.90
C VAL A 224 7.27 10.82 6.15
N PRO A 225 7.53 12.06 6.60
CA PRO A 225 6.99 12.62 7.84
C PRO A 225 5.51 13.03 7.67
N GLN A 226 4.68 12.09 7.27
CA GLN A 226 3.25 12.27 7.02
C GLN A 226 2.48 11.11 7.63
N LYS A 227 1.46 11.43 8.44
CA LYS A 227 0.48 10.46 8.92
C LYS A 227 -0.41 9.99 7.76
N ARG A 228 0.06 8.98 7.04
CA ARG A 228 -0.66 8.35 5.93
C ARG A 228 -0.54 6.84 6.03
N GLU A 229 -1.69 6.19 6.16
CA GLU A 229 -1.82 4.72 6.22
C GLU A 229 -2.48 4.23 4.94
N ARG A 230 -1.91 3.21 4.32
CA ARG A 230 -2.43 2.60 3.09
C ARG A 230 -2.34 1.09 3.16
N LEU A 231 -3.40 0.45 2.71
CA LEU A 231 -3.46 -0.99 2.54
C LEU A 231 -2.81 -1.34 1.21
N LEU A 232 -1.87 -2.28 1.24
CA LEU A 232 -1.33 -2.91 0.04
C LEU A 232 -1.86 -4.34 -0.06
N VAL A 233 -2.27 -4.70 -1.27
CA VAL A 233 -2.67 -6.06 -1.67
C VAL A 233 -1.68 -6.49 -2.76
N VAL A 234 -0.88 -7.50 -2.47
CA VAL A 234 0.17 -7.99 -3.39
C VAL A 234 -0.19 -9.40 -3.81
N GLY A 235 -0.35 -9.62 -5.12
CA GLY A 235 -0.56 -10.93 -5.72
C GLY A 235 0.66 -11.38 -6.51
N LEU A 236 1.10 -12.61 -6.31
CA LEU A 236 2.20 -13.25 -7.03
C LEU A 236 1.63 -14.32 -7.97
N ARG A 237 2.05 -14.35 -9.23
CA ARG A 237 1.54 -15.36 -10.17
C ARG A 237 2.00 -16.75 -9.71
N LYS A 238 1.05 -17.68 -9.50
CA LYS A 238 1.29 -19.00 -8.87
C LYS A 238 2.25 -19.90 -9.64
N ASP A 239 2.41 -19.69 -10.95
CA ASP A 239 3.29 -20.47 -11.83
C ASP A 239 4.71 -19.90 -11.96
N ALA A 240 5.01 -18.78 -11.30
CA ALA A 240 6.26 -18.04 -11.48
C ALA A 240 7.31 -18.28 -10.37
N ASP A 241 7.01 -19.12 -9.38
CA ASP A 241 7.89 -19.46 -8.23
C ASP A 241 8.58 -18.22 -7.61
N LEU A 242 7.74 -17.25 -7.19
CA LEU A 242 8.19 -15.96 -6.68
C LEU A 242 8.15 -15.93 -5.15
N THR A 243 9.17 -15.35 -4.55
CA THR A 243 9.17 -14.94 -3.15
C THR A 243 9.06 -13.42 -3.05
N PHE A 244 8.39 -12.93 -2.00
CA PHE A 244 8.20 -11.51 -1.78
C PHE A 244 8.29 -11.16 -0.31
N ASP A 245 9.26 -10.31 0.03
CA ASP A 245 9.40 -9.73 1.36
C ASP A 245 8.78 -8.35 1.40
N LEU A 246 7.91 -8.13 2.39
CA LEU A 246 7.34 -6.82 2.63
C LEU A 246 8.42 -5.86 3.14
N PRO A 247 8.37 -4.57 2.74
CA PRO A 247 9.38 -3.61 3.14
C PRO A 247 9.41 -3.48 4.66
N LYS A 248 10.61 -3.65 5.23
CA LYS A 248 10.82 -3.45 6.65
C LYS A 248 10.69 -1.97 6.98
N PRO A 249 10.02 -1.61 8.07
CA PRO A 249 9.93 -0.23 8.50
C PRO A 249 11.30 0.33 8.94
N HIS A 250 11.57 1.59 8.65
CA HIS A 250 12.76 2.33 9.05
C HIS A 250 12.60 2.97 10.42
N LYS A 251 13.69 3.01 11.18
CA LYS A 251 13.76 3.66 12.50
C LYS A 251 13.90 5.18 12.44
N GLU A 252 14.50 5.67 11.36
CA GLU A 252 14.87 7.07 11.20
C GLU A 252 13.88 7.76 10.26
N PHE A 253 13.49 8.98 10.65
CA PHE A 253 12.55 9.84 9.95
C PHE A 253 13.26 10.72 8.92
#